data_AF-V4UN30-F1
#
_entry.id   AF-V4UN30-F1
#
_cell.length_a   1.000
_cell.length_b   1.000
_cell.length_c   1.000
_cell.angle_alpha   90.00
_cell.angle_beta   90.00
_cell.angle_gamma   90.00
#
_symmetry.space_group_name_H-M   'P 1'
#
loop_
_entity.id
_entity.type
_entity.pdbx_description
1 polymer ?
#
loop_
_entity_poly.entity_id
_entity_poly.type
_entity_poly.pdbx_seq_one_letter_code
_entity_poly.pdbx_strand_id
1 'polypeptide(L)'
;MATSLNFSANQVSTQPPELCLRRSSFKSKLSSPRRPKFVSFAVNSTEPSSPEPEKPEIELEFIAPRAGDDGSYPVERAKAISGEKLLRNIMLDNKIELYATYGKVMNCGGGGSCGTCIVEIIDGKDLLNERTNTELRYLKKKPESWRLACQTIVGNKENSGKCRIKYLKVEALCSLYRAVGYLGGH
;
A
#
# COMPACT_ATOMS: atom_id res chain seq x y z
N MET A 1 34.51 -20.32 -55.42
CA MET A 1 34.96 -20.19 -54.02
C MET A 1 33.86 -19.44 -53.28
N ALA A 2 33.01 -20.16 -52.54
CA ALA A 2 31.88 -19.58 -51.80
C ALA A 2 32.26 -19.51 -50.32
N THR A 3 32.28 -18.31 -49.75
CA THR A 3 32.51 -18.08 -48.32
C THR A 3 31.17 -18.01 -47.59
N SER A 4 30.99 -18.93 -46.66
CA SER A 4 29.82 -19.12 -45.81
C SER A 4 29.70 -18.06 -44.71
N LEU A 5 28.45 -17.69 -44.41
CA LEU A 5 28.04 -16.82 -43.30
C LEU A 5 27.94 -17.66 -42.01
N ASN A 6 28.54 -17.18 -40.92
CA ASN A 6 28.42 -17.79 -39.59
C ASN A 6 27.18 -17.24 -38.86
N PHE A 7 26.32 -18.15 -38.40
CA PHE A 7 25.15 -17.87 -37.57
C PHE A 7 25.41 -18.49 -36.19
N SER A 8 25.71 -17.66 -35.17
CA SER A 8 25.84 -18.12 -33.78
C SER A 8 24.53 -17.92 -33.05
N ALA A 9 23.84 -19.02 -32.76
CA ALA A 9 22.73 -19.08 -31.83
C ALA A 9 23.26 -19.17 -30.39
N ASN A 10 22.83 -18.27 -29.50
CA ASN A 10 23.02 -18.42 -28.06
C ASN A 10 21.66 -18.64 -27.40
N GLN A 11 21.54 -19.82 -26.77
CA GLN A 11 20.32 -20.34 -26.17
C GLN A 11 20.09 -19.76 -24.77
N VAL A 12 18.80 -19.56 -24.48
CA VAL A 12 18.22 -19.11 -23.22
C VAL A 12 18.30 -20.24 -22.19
N SER A 13 18.80 -19.91 -20.99
CA SER A 13 18.84 -20.79 -19.82
C SER A 13 17.51 -20.73 -19.06
N THR A 14 16.84 -21.87 -18.93
CA THR A 14 15.72 -22.09 -18.01
C THR A 14 16.05 -23.29 -17.13
N GLN A 15 16.19 -23.07 -15.82
CA GLN A 15 16.16 -24.15 -14.82
C GLN A 15 15.17 -23.81 -13.69
N PRO A 16 14.34 -24.76 -13.25
CA PRO A 16 13.55 -24.68 -12.02
C PRO A 16 14.34 -25.20 -10.80
N PRO A 17 14.00 -24.81 -9.56
CA PRO A 17 14.64 -25.38 -8.38
C PRO A 17 14.00 -26.72 -7.96
N GLU A 18 14.85 -27.74 -7.86
CA GLU A 18 14.58 -29.09 -7.38
C GLU A 18 14.32 -29.13 -5.86
N LEU A 19 13.27 -29.87 -5.48
CA LEU A 19 12.93 -30.24 -4.11
C LEU A 19 13.84 -31.37 -3.61
N CYS A 20 14.70 -31.09 -2.62
CA CYS A 20 15.43 -32.14 -1.92
C CYS A 20 14.75 -32.48 -0.58
N LEU A 21 13.88 -33.50 -0.59
CA LEU A 21 13.56 -34.28 0.60
C LEU A 21 14.83 -35.00 1.06
N ARG A 22 15.31 -34.75 2.28
CA ARG A 22 16.28 -35.63 2.94
C ARG A 22 15.89 -35.93 4.39
N ARG A 23 15.36 -37.12 4.54
CA ARG A 23 15.11 -37.86 5.78
C ARG A 23 16.44 -38.17 6.47
N SER A 24 16.64 -37.73 7.70
CA SER A 24 17.63 -38.32 8.59
C SER A 24 17.02 -38.53 9.98
N SER A 25 17.03 -39.80 10.36
CA SER A 25 16.60 -40.33 11.64
C SER A 25 17.74 -40.25 12.65
N PHE A 26 17.56 -39.47 13.72
CA PHE A 26 18.39 -39.55 14.92
C PHE A 26 17.52 -39.67 16.16
N LYS A 27 17.71 -40.78 16.87
CA LYS A 27 17.18 -41.06 18.20
C LYS A 27 18.00 -40.27 19.22
N SER A 28 17.34 -39.57 20.13
CA SER A 28 17.85 -39.33 21.48
C SER A 28 16.70 -39.37 22.48
N LYS A 29 16.81 -40.32 23.42
CA LYS A 29 16.02 -40.37 24.65
C LYS A 29 16.52 -39.25 25.55
N LEU A 30 15.65 -38.40 26.10
CA LEU A 30 15.88 -37.84 27.42
C LEU A 30 14.55 -37.41 28.08
N SER A 31 14.48 -37.74 29.36
CA SER A 31 13.40 -37.63 30.33
C SER A 31 12.88 -36.20 30.55
N SER A 32 11.55 -36.07 30.66
CA SER A 32 10.85 -34.85 31.06
C SER A 32 10.83 -34.71 32.60
N PRO A 33 11.35 -33.62 33.19
CA PRO A 33 11.05 -33.27 34.57
C PRO A 33 9.85 -32.31 34.65
N ARG A 34 9.04 -32.53 35.68
CA ARG A 34 7.77 -31.88 36.01
C ARG A 34 7.89 -30.34 36.09
N ARG A 35 6.92 -29.64 35.48
CA ARG A 35 6.68 -28.20 35.68
C ARG A 35 6.26 -27.93 37.13
N PRO A 36 6.87 -26.97 37.85
CA PRO A 36 6.24 -26.39 39.03
C PRO A 36 5.22 -25.33 38.61
N LYS A 37 4.05 -25.38 39.24
CA LYS A 37 2.98 -24.38 39.13
C LYS A 37 3.48 -23.08 39.78
N PHE A 38 3.59 -22.00 39.02
CA PHE A 38 3.73 -20.67 39.60
C PHE A 38 2.35 -20.02 39.68
N VAL A 39 1.96 -19.73 40.91
CA VAL A 39 0.71 -19.07 41.29
C VAL A 39 0.75 -17.59 40.92
N SER A 40 -0.40 -17.10 40.46
CA SER A 40 -0.64 -15.72 40.06
C SER A 40 -0.39 -14.72 41.18
N PHE A 41 0.25 -13.60 40.85
CA PHE A 41 0.01 -12.33 41.53
C PHE A 41 -0.69 -11.41 40.54
N ALA A 42 -1.98 -11.16 40.80
CA ALA A 42 -2.71 -10.07 40.18
C ALA A 42 -2.20 -8.77 40.82
N VAL A 43 -1.34 -8.03 40.11
CA VAL A 43 -1.06 -6.65 40.46
C VAL A 43 -2.17 -5.82 39.82
N ASN A 44 -3.11 -5.39 40.66
CA ASN A 44 -4.08 -4.38 40.30
C ASN A 44 -3.37 -3.04 40.44
N SER A 45 -2.52 -2.70 39.48
CA SER A 45 -1.90 -1.38 39.40
C SER A 45 -2.84 -0.47 38.63
N THR A 46 -3.74 0.18 39.37
CA THR A 46 -4.30 1.46 38.96
C THR A 46 -3.15 2.46 38.95
N GLU A 47 -2.50 2.59 37.80
CA GLU A 47 -1.48 3.60 37.56
C GLU A 47 -2.17 4.80 36.89
N PRO A 48 -2.15 6.00 37.49
CA PRO A 48 -2.58 7.21 36.82
C PRO A 48 -1.57 7.49 35.69
N SER A 49 -1.95 7.15 34.46
CA SER A 49 -1.10 7.37 33.29
C SER A 49 -0.90 8.87 33.05
N SER A 50 0.25 9.35 33.50
CA SER A 50 0.95 10.58 33.10
C SER A 50 0.90 10.77 31.57
N PRO A 51 0.86 12.02 31.05
CA PRO A 51 0.71 12.28 29.61
C PRO A 51 1.87 11.67 28.83
N GLU A 52 1.58 10.67 28.01
CA GLU A 52 2.51 10.14 27.02
C GLU A 52 2.85 11.24 26.00
N PRO A 53 4.10 11.33 25.52
CA PRO A 53 4.49 12.29 24.49
C PRO A 53 3.60 12.10 23.26
N GLU A 54 2.80 13.11 22.96
CA GLU A 54 1.84 13.13 21.87
C GLU A 54 2.57 12.93 20.53
N LYS A 55 2.62 11.69 20.05
CA LYS A 55 3.19 11.39 18.72
C LYS A 55 2.38 12.16 17.68
N PRO A 56 3.01 12.84 16.72
CA PRO A 56 2.30 13.61 15.72
C PRO A 56 1.40 12.68 14.90
N GLU A 57 0.09 12.88 15.06
CA GLU A 57 -0.97 12.10 14.43
C GLU A 57 -1.55 12.89 13.25
N ILE A 58 -1.87 12.17 12.17
CA ILE A 58 -2.53 12.71 10.99
C ILE A 58 -3.91 12.05 10.86
N GLU A 59 -4.95 12.88 10.75
CA GLU A 59 -6.31 12.44 10.46
C GLU A 59 -6.51 12.36 8.94
N LEU A 60 -6.98 11.20 8.48
CA LEU A 60 -7.23 10.91 7.07
C LEU A 60 -8.74 10.76 6.85
N GLU A 61 -9.28 11.51 5.89
CA GLU A 61 -10.65 11.35 5.41
C GLU A 61 -10.63 10.74 4.00
N PHE A 62 -11.17 9.53 3.87
CA PHE A 62 -11.28 8.81 2.62
C PHE A 62 -12.68 8.99 2.03
N ILE A 63 -12.75 9.64 0.87
CA ILE A 63 -13.99 9.93 0.17
C ILE A 63 -14.20 8.88 -0.92
N ALA A 64 -15.36 8.22 -0.88
CA ALA A 64 -15.74 7.24 -1.88
C ALA A 64 -15.91 7.85 -3.27
N PRO A 65 -15.67 7.09 -4.35
CA PRO A 65 -15.84 7.59 -5.72
C PRO A 65 -17.30 7.75 -6.14
N ARG A 66 -18.25 7.08 -5.45
CA ARG A 66 -19.68 7.13 -5.76
C ARG A 66 -20.42 7.84 -4.63
N ALA A 67 -21.39 8.69 -5.00
CA ALA A 67 -22.36 9.20 -4.05
C ALA A 67 -23.26 8.04 -3.56
N GLY A 68 -23.65 8.08 -2.29
CA GLY A 68 -24.71 7.24 -1.75
C GLY A 68 -26.08 7.70 -2.26
N ASP A 69 -27.11 6.98 -1.84
CA ASP A 69 -28.50 7.23 -2.27
C ASP A 69 -28.99 8.63 -1.87
N ASP A 70 -28.43 9.19 -0.80
CA ASP A 70 -28.71 10.56 -0.30
C ASP A 70 -27.98 11.67 -1.08
N GLY A 71 -27.22 11.32 -2.14
CA GLY A 71 -26.38 12.26 -2.89
C GLY A 71 -25.10 12.71 -2.17
N SER A 72 -24.91 12.31 -0.92
CA SER A 72 -23.66 12.54 -0.17
C SER A 72 -22.60 11.49 -0.50
N TYR A 73 -21.32 11.84 -0.40
CA TYR A 73 -20.23 10.88 -0.58
C TYR A 73 -19.88 10.22 0.75
N PRO A 74 -19.88 8.88 0.85
CA PRO A 74 -19.40 8.19 2.04
C PRO A 74 -17.96 8.59 2.38
N VAL A 75 -17.76 9.04 3.63
CA VAL A 75 -16.45 9.42 4.15
C VAL A 75 -16.05 8.45 5.25
N GLU A 76 -14.90 7.82 5.10
CA GLU A 76 -14.31 6.94 6.11
C GLU A 76 -13.11 7.64 6.75
N ARG A 77 -13.05 7.65 8.08
CA ARG A 77 -12.01 8.34 8.84
C ARG A 77 -10.99 7.34 9.36
N ALA A 78 -9.72 7.64 9.20
CA ALA A 78 -8.64 6.89 9.82
C ALA A 78 -7.64 7.83 10.49
N LYS A 79 -6.93 7.29 11.47
CA LYS A 79 -5.82 7.97 12.11
C LYS A 79 -4.53 7.20 11.85
N ALA A 80 -3.46 7.93 11.58
CA ALA A 80 -2.15 7.34 11.35
C ALA A 80 -1.05 8.16 12.01
N ILE A 81 -0.03 7.46 12.52
CA ILE A 81 1.18 8.07 13.04
C ILE A 81 1.99 8.62 11.85
N SER A 82 2.44 9.87 11.97
CA SER A 82 3.22 10.57 10.95
C SER A 82 4.52 9.84 10.64
N GLY A 83 4.76 9.55 9.35
CA GLY A 83 6.00 8.97 8.82
C GLY A 83 6.17 7.45 9.00
N GLU A 84 5.16 6.73 9.49
CA GLU A 84 5.30 5.30 9.80
C GLU A 84 4.73 4.37 8.71
N LYS A 85 3.59 4.73 8.11
CA LYS A 85 2.85 3.85 7.19
C LYS A 85 2.68 4.45 5.80
N LEU A 86 2.70 3.57 4.80
CA LEU A 86 2.27 3.88 3.44
C LEU A 86 0.76 4.07 3.40
N LEU A 87 0.30 4.99 2.56
CA LEU A 87 -1.11 5.31 2.41
C LEU A 87 -1.95 4.07 2.03
N ARG A 88 -1.43 3.22 1.14
CA ARG A 88 -2.07 1.94 0.79
C ARG A 88 -2.32 1.05 2.01
N ASN A 89 -1.37 0.95 2.92
CA ASN A 89 -1.51 0.06 4.08
C ASN A 89 -2.56 0.61 5.05
N ILE A 90 -2.58 1.94 5.26
CA ILE A 90 -3.62 2.57 6.08
C ILE A 90 -5.01 2.31 5.48
N MET A 91 -5.17 2.44 4.16
CA MET A 91 -6.44 2.11 3.50
C MET A 91 -6.85 0.65 3.71
N LEU A 92 -5.90 -0.29 3.55
CA LEU A 92 -6.17 -1.73 3.74
C LEU A 92 -6.51 -2.07 5.20
N ASP A 93 -5.81 -1.48 6.17
CA ASP A 93 -6.07 -1.66 7.61
C ASP A 93 -7.48 -1.22 7.98
N ASN A 94 -7.98 -0.15 7.34
CA ASN A 94 -9.34 0.37 7.52
C ASN A 94 -10.37 -0.29 6.60
N LYS A 95 -10.03 -1.41 5.93
CA LYS A 95 -10.91 -2.14 5.00
C LYS A 95 -11.42 -1.30 3.82
N ILE A 96 -10.70 -0.23 3.48
CA ILE A 96 -11.00 0.62 2.34
C ILE A 96 -10.43 -0.03 1.09
N GLU A 97 -11.34 -0.47 0.23
CA GLU A 97 -10.99 -1.17 -0.99
C GLU A 97 -10.50 -0.20 -2.08
N LEU A 98 -9.16 -0.13 -2.23
CA LEU A 98 -8.49 0.69 -3.25
C LEU A 98 -8.70 0.18 -4.68
N TYR A 99 -8.74 -1.14 -4.87
CA TYR A 99 -8.78 -1.74 -6.20
C TYR A 99 -10.19 -2.22 -6.57
N ALA A 100 -10.67 -1.82 -7.75
CA ALA A 100 -11.82 -2.50 -8.38
C ALA A 100 -11.42 -3.90 -8.87
N THR A 101 -12.40 -4.77 -9.15
CA THR A 101 -12.29 -6.19 -9.55
C THR A 101 -11.01 -6.57 -10.31
N TYR A 102 -10.69 -5.86 -11.39
CA TYR A 102 -9.49 -6.13 -12.20
C TYR A 102 -8.18 -5.74 -11.51
N GLY A 103 -8.17 -4.63 -10.76
CA GLY A 103 -7.02 -4.19 -9.98
C GLY A 103 -6.65 -5.16 -8.85
N LYS A 104 -7.61 -5.94 -8.32
CA LYS A 104 -7.31 -6.98 -7.31
C LYS A 104 -6.47 -8.12 -7.87
N VAL A 105 -6.64 -8.46 -9.15
CA VAL A 105 -5.91 -9.57 -9.80
C VAL A 105 -4.53 -9.10 -10.29
N MET A 106 -4.43 -7.86 -10.78
CA MET A 106 -3.23 -7.36 -11.47
C MET A 106 -2.37 -6.40 -10.63
N ASN A 107 -2.62 -6.27 -9.33
CA ASN A 107 -1.79 -5.40 -8.48
C ASN A 107 -0.45 -6.06 -8.14
N CYS A 108 0.59 -5.22 -8.02
CA CYS A 108 1.94 -5.63 -7.63
C CYS A 108 2.17 -5.75 -6.12
N GLY A 109 1.10 -5.80 -5.31
CA GLY A 109 1.24 -5.85 -3.85
C GLY A 109 1.83 -4.60 -3.19
N GLY A 110 2.07 -3.52 -3.95
CA GLY A 110 2.70 -2.28 -3.47
C GLY A 110 4.10 -2.00 -4.00
N GLY A 111 4.65 -2.86 -4.86
CA GLY A 111 6.00 -2.69 -5.45
C GLY A 111 6.14 -1.57 -6.50
N GLY A 112 5.12 -0.73 -6.72
CA GLY A 112 5.18 0.41 -7.64
C GLY A 112 5.19 0.07 -9.14
N SER A 113 5.20 -1.21 -9.54
CA SER A 113 5.35 -1.62 -10.95
C SER A 113 4.05 -1.64 -11.75
N CYS A 114 2.88 -1.73 -11.11
CA CYS A 114 1.59 -1.86 -11.82
C CYS A 114 0.85 -0.54 -12.06
N GLY A 115 1.16 0.53 -11.32
CA GLY A 115 0.47 1.82 -11.42
C GLY A 115 -1.02 1.80 -11.07
N THR A 116 -1.54 0.74 -10.42
CA THR A 116 -2.98 0.59 -10.14
C THR A 116 -3.45 1.27 -8.85
N CYS A 117 -2.52 1.69 -7.98
CA CYS A 117 -2.81 2.26 -6.66
C CYS A 117 -3.19 3.76 -6.72
N ILE A 118 -4.04 4.15 -7.67
CA ILE A 118 -4.29 5.57 -7.95
C ILE A 118 -5.27 6.16 -6.94
N VAL A 119 -4.87 7.27 -6.33
CA VAL A 119 -5.72 8.11 -5.46
C VAL A 119 -5.59 9.56 -5.87
N GLU A 120 -6.60 10.36 -5.55
CA GLU A 120 -6.62 11.80 -5.70
C GLU A 120 -6.52 12.45 -4.33
N ILE A 121 -5.52 13.30 -4.13
CA ILE A 121 -5.36 14.10 -2.93
C ILE A 121 -6.16 15.39 -3.13
N ILE A 122 -7.19 15.58 -2.31
CA ILE A 122 -8.01 16.79 -2.35
C ILE A 122 -7.35 17.89 -1.52
N ASP A 123 -6.98 17.56 -0.27
CA ASP A 123 -6.36 18.47 0.68
C ASP A 123 -5.22 17.77 1.45
N GLY A 124 -4.20 18.53 1.87
CA GLY A 124 -3.08 18.02 2.68
C GLY A 124 -1.96 17.38 1.86
N LYS A 125 -1.69 17.88 0.65
CA LYS A 125 -0.60 17.40 -0.23
C LYS A 125 0.79 17.63 0.39
N ASP A 126 0.92 18.70 1.16
CA ASP A 126 2.09 19.11 1.95
C ASP A 126 2.41 18.17 3.13
N LEU A 127 1.41 17.42 3.61
CA LEU A 127 1.59 16.39 4.64
C LEU A 127 2.15 15.08 4.10
N LEU A 128 2.28 14.96 2.77
CA LEU A 128 2.75 13.75 2.09
C LEU A 128 4.16 13.95 1.55
N ASN A 129 4.86 12.85 1.28
CA ASN A 129 6.15 12.91 0.61
C ASN A 129 6.03 13.51 -0.81
N GLU A 130 7.14 14.01 -1.35
CA GLU A 130 7.23 14.41 -2.75
C GLU A 130 6.98 13.25 -3.71
N ARG A 131 6.64 13.58 -4.96
CA ARG A 131 6.39 12.57 -5.99
C ARG A 131 7.68 11.80 -6.31
N THR A 132 7.58 10.49 -6.32
CA THR A 132 8.68 9.59 -6.70
C THR A 132 8.81 9.46 -8.22
N ASN A 133 9.98 9.03 -8.72
CA ASN A 133 10.20 8.78 -10.16
C ASN A 133 9.19 7.77 -10.75
N THR A 134 8.76 6.79 -9.97
CA THR A 134 7.72 5.83 -10.35
C THR A 134 6.39 6.52 -10.59
N GLU A 135 5.98 7.42 -9.69
CA GLU A 135 4.77 8.22 -9.85
C GLU A 135 4.87 9.12 -11.08
N LEU A 136 6.01 9.79 -11.26
CA LEU A 136 6.25 10.62 -12.45
C LEU A 136 6.14 9.82 -13.73
N ARG A 137 6.56 8.55 -13.76
CA ARG A 137 6.42 7.67 -14.93
C ARG A 137 4.96 7.33 -15.25
N TYR A 138 4.16 6.97 -14.25
CA TYR A 138 2.78 6.53 -14.43
C TYR A 138 1.77 7.69 -14.54
N LEU A 139 2.07 8.85 -13.94
CA LEU A 139 1.16 9.99 -13.82
C LEU A 139 1.48 11.15 -14.79
N LYS A 140 2.31 10.95 -15.83
CA LYS A 140 2.73 12.00 -16.78
C LYS A 140 1.58 12.81 -17.39
N LYS A 141 0.44 12.18 -17.64
CA LYS A 141 -0.74 12.79 -18.29
C LYS A 141 -1.90 13.02 -17.31
N LYS A 142 -1.62 13.05 -16.00
CA LYS A 142 -2.62 13.12 -14.93
C LYS A 142 -2.43 14.42 -14.15
N PRO A 143 -3.48 14.93 -13.50
CA PRO A 143 -3.37 16.11 -12.67
C PRO A 143 -2.37 15.90 -11.53
N GLU A 144 -1.85 17.00 -11.01
CA GLU A 144 -0.84 16.97 -9.96
C GLU A 144 -1.37 16.44 -8.61
N SER A 145 -2.69 16.52 -8.40
CA SER A 145 -3.38 15.99 -7.24
C SER A 145 -3.32 14.46 -7.14
N TRP A 146 -3.04 13.76 -8.23
CA TRP A 146 -3.04 12.30 -8.23
C TRP A 146 -1.75 11.73 -7.67
N ARG A 147 -1.84 10.63 -6.92
CA ARG A 147 -0.71 9.95 -6.31
C ARG A 147 -0.88 8.44 -6.40
N LEU A 148 0.23 7.72 -6.29
CA LEU A 148 0.20 6.28 -6.08
C LEU A 148 0.22 6.01 -4.57
N ALA A 149 -0.89 5.53 -4.02
CA ALA A 149 -1.01 5.26 -2.58
C ALA A 149 0.05 4.29 -2.04
N CYS A 150 0.60 3.40 -2.89
CA CYS A 150 1.67 2.49 -2.50
C CYS A 150 3.07 3.13 -2.47
N GLN A 151 3.24 4.33 -3.01
CA GLN A 151 4.51 5.08 -3.00
C GLN A 151 4.43 6.33 -2.12
N THR A 152 3.24 6.59 -1.57
CA THR A 152 2.96 7.75 -0.74
C THR A 152 3.11 7.39 0.73
N ILE A 153 4.00 8.08 1.43
CA ILE A 153 4.15 8.01 2.88
C ILE A 153 3.31 9.14 3.48
N VAL A 154 2.56 8.84 4.53
CA VAL A 154 1.76 9.85 5.25
C VAL A 154 2.62 10.45 6.35
N GLY A 155 2.95 11.74 6.25
CA GLY A 155 3.70 12.48 7.26
C GLY A 155 5.23 12.31 7.22
N ASN A 156 5.91 13.14 8.00
CA ASN A 156 7.37 13.21 8.12
C ASN A 156 7.84 13.13 9.59
N LYS A 157 7.13 12.38 10.45
CA LYS A 157 7.40 12.22 11.90
C LYS A 157 7.28 13.47 12.77
N GLU A 158 7.16 14.65 12.17
CA GLU A 158 7.01 15.93 12.87
C GLU A 158 5.69 16.61 12.51
N ASN A 159 5.13 16.28 11.33
CA ASN A 159 3.92 16.89 10.83
C ASN A 159 2.66 16.23 11.43
N SER A 160 1.71 17.05 11.86
CA SER A 160 0.35 16.67 12.22
C SER A 160 -0.64 17.47 11.37
N GLY A 161 -1.85 16.96 11.20
CA GLY A 161 -2.86 17.67 10.43
C GLY A 161 -3.93 16.76 9.86
N LYS A 162 -4.65 17.28 8.88
CA LYS A 162 -5.78 16.61 8.23
C LYS A 162 -5.55 16.50 6.73
N CYS A 163 -5.73 15.30 6.18
CA CYS A 163 -5.60 15.04 4.75
C CYS A 163 -6.88 14.40 4.20
N ARG A 164 -7.37 14.94 3.08
CA ARG A 164 -8.60 14.48 2.42
C ARG A 164 -8.23 13.79 1.11
N ILE A 165 -8.65 12.55 0.98
CA ILE A 165 -8.21 11.66 -0.10
C ILE A 165 -9.43 11.04 -0.74
N LYS A 166 -9.56 11.19 -2.06
CA LYS A 166 -10.56 10.51 -2.84
C LYS A 166 -9.93 9.32 -3.56
N TYR A 167 -10.44 8.13 -3.33
CA TYR A 167 -9.94 6.93 -4.01
C TYR A 167 -10.74 6.66 -5.27
N LEU A 168 -10.05 6.20 -6.31
CA LEU A 168 -10.63 6.04 -7.65
C LEU A 168 -10.82 4.55 -7.94
N LYS A 169 -12.07 4.07 -7.87
CA LYS A 169 -12.40 2.76 -8.46
C LYS A 169 -12.35 2.91 -9.97
N VAL A 170 -11.62 2.03 -10.66
CA VAL A 170 -11.24 2.14 -12.09
C VAL A 170 -12.42 2.40 -13.04
N GLU A 171 -13.64 2.01 -12.69
CA GLU A 171 -14.84 2.34 -13.46
C GLU A 171 -15.05 3.86 -13.60
N ALA A 172 -14.73 4.64 -12.56
CA ALA A 172 -14.79 6.10 -12.59
C ALA A 172 -13.66 6.71 -13.43
N LEU A 173 -12.52 6.05 -13.54
CA LEU A 173 -11.39 6.53 -14.36
C LEU A 173 -11.77 6.61 -15.83
N CYS A 174 -12.50 5.63 -16.37
CA CYS A 174 -12.90 5.63 -17.79
C CYS A 174 -13.83 6.82 -18.12
N SER A 175 -14.80 7.11 -17.24
CA SER A 175 -15.66 8.30 -17.37
C SER A 175 -14.89 9.61 -17.20
N LEU A 176 -14.00 9.70 -16.21
CA LEU A 176 -13.20 10.90 -15.98
C LEU A 176 -12.22 11.17 -17.12
N TYR A 177 -11.60 10.14 -17.70
CA TYR A 177 -10.73 10.31 -18.87
C TYR A 177 -11.49 10.70 -20.14
N ARG A 178 -12.73 10.26 -20.30
CA ARG A 178 -13.60 10.77 -21.37
C ARG A 178 -13.92 12.25 -21.18
N ALA A 179 -14.16 12.69 -19.94
CA ALA A 179 -14.45 14.08 -19.62
C ALA A 179 -13.22 14.99 -19.77
N VAL A 180 -12.05 14.56 -19.28
CA VAL A 180 -10.80 15.34 -19.33
C VAL A 180 -10.17 15.30 -20.73
N GLY A 181 -10.31 14.19 -21.47
CA GLY A 181 -9.83 14.05 -22.83
C GLY A 181 -10.54 14.95 -23.87
N TYR A 182 -11.66 15.57 -23.49
CA TYR A 182 -12.38 16.53 -24.34
C TYR A 182 -11.87 17.97 -24.21
N LEU A 183 -11.00 18.27 -23.23
CA LEU A 183 -10.51 19.64 -22.96
C LEU A 183 -9.01 19.84 -23.26
N GLY A 184 -8.30 18.82 -23.76
CA GLY A 184 -6.85 18.85 -23.97
C GLY A 184 -6.40 18.86 -25.44
N GLY A 185 -7.21 19.40 -26.35
CA GLY A 185 -6.84 19.57 -27.75
C GLY A 185 -6.66 21.04 -28.10
N HIS A 186 -5.44 21.56 -27.98
CA HIS A 186 -4.96 22.72 -28.73
C HIS A 186 -3.43 22.75 -28.79
#